data_AF-A0A1Q3EHL6-F1
#
_entry.id   AF-A0A1Q3EHL6-F1
#
_cell.length_a   1.000
_cell.length_b   1.000
_cell.length_c   1.000
_cell.angle_alpha   90.00
_cell.angle_beta   90.00
_cell.angle_gamma   90.00
#
_symmetry.space_group_name_H-M   'P 1'
#
loop_
_entity.id
_entity.type
_entity.pdbx_description
1 polymer ?
#
loop_
_entity_poly.entity_id
_entity_poly.type
_entity_poly.pdbx_seq_one_letter_code
_entity_poly.pdbx_strand_id
1 'polypeptide(L)'
;MKFSVFVPILTAATTLADQLRFDTTYDNANQSLSTVACSDGVNGLLTKGFTTFGSLPTFPNIGGASAVTGFNSPNWDSTTLSILAIDVGSGFVVSQEAMDNLTNDNAVALELVHD
;
A
#
# COMPACT_ATOMS: atom_id res chain seq x y z
N MET A 1 35.09 -42.59 23.96
CA MET A 1 34.11 -42.38 22.88
C MET A 1 33.48 -41.02 23.12
N LYS A 2 33.57 -40.07 22.18
CA LYS A 2 33.05 -38.70 22.36
C LYS A 2 31.98 -38.47 21.29
N PHE A 3 30.71 -38.48 21.71
CA PHE A 3 29.57 -38.22 20.85
C PHE A 3 29.46 -36.71 20.61
N SER A 4 29.71 -36.27 19.36
CA SER A 4 29.38 -34.92 18.93
C SER A 4 27.88 -34.83 18.66
N VAL A 5 27.19 -34.03 19.47
CA VAL A 5 25.77 -33.69 19.26
C VAL A 5 25.72 -32.58 18.21
N PHE A 6 25.12 -32.87 17.06
CA PHE A 6 24.75 -31.85 16.07
C PHE A 6 23.41 -31.23 16.48
N VAL A 7 23.41 -29.93 16.79
CA VAL A 7 22.19 -29.15 17.05
C VAL A 7 21.78 -28.47 15.74
N PRO A 8 20.57 -28.74 15.19
CA PRO A 8 20.08 -28.02 14.03
C PRO A 8 19.68 -26.60 14.44
N ILE A 9 20.28 -25.59 13.81
CA ILE A 9 19.88 -24.19 13.94
C ILE A 9 18.63 -23.99 13.07
N LEU A 10 17.48 -23.77 13.71
CA LEU A 10 16.24 -23.41 13.03
C LEU A 10 16.27 -21.89 12.78
N THR A 11 16.52 -21.47 11.55
CA THR A 11 16.35 -20.06 11.14
C THR A 11 14.87 -19.74 11.03
N ALA A 12 14.34 -19.05 12.04
CA ALA A 12 13.01 -18.45 11.97
C ALA A 12 13.03 -17.36 10.89
N ALA A 13 12.21 -17.52 9.85
CA ALA A 13 11.97 -16.46 8.89
C ALA A 13 11.12 -15.39 9.57
N THR A 14 11.71 -14.22 9.84
CA THR A 14 10.95 -13.04 10.27
C THR A 14 10.20 -12.50 9.05
N THR A 15 8.90 -12.77 8.98
CA THR A 15 8.02 -12.06 8.05
C THR A 15 7.94 -10.61 8.51
N LEU A 16 8.45 -9.66 7.72
CA LEU A 16 8.20 -8.25 7.93
C LEU A 16 6.74 -8.00 7.54
N ALA A 17 5.85 -7.91 8.53
CA ALA A 17 4.51 -7.40 8.30
C ALA A 17 4.66 -5.89 8.05
N ASP A 18 4.34 -5.44 6.84
CA ASP A 18 4.34 -4.02 6.52
C ASP A 18 3.17 -3.35 7.29
N GLN A 19 3.37 -2.15 7.83
CA GLN A 19 2.31 -1.46 8.57
C GLN A 19 1.21 -1.01 7.59
N LEU A 20 -0.06 -1.25 7.95
CA LEU A 20 -1.22 -0.77 7.22
C LEU A 20 -1.89 0.37 8.00
N ARG A 21 -2.14 1.50 7.35
CA ARG A 21 -2.85 2.68 7.87
C ARG A 21 -3.81 3.21 6.82
N PHE A 22 -4.64 4.20 7.17
CA PHE A 22 -5.47 4.90 6.21
C PHE A 22 -5.18 6.40 6.12
N ASP A 23 -5.55 7.03 5.00
CA ASP A 23 -5.58 8.47 4.77
C ASP A 23 -6.83 8.83 3.98
N THR A 24 -7.69 9.67 4.57
CA THR A 24 -8.98 10.07 3.98
C THR A 24 -8.87 10.86 2.67
N THR A 25 -7.67 11.34 2.33
CA THR A 25 -7.39 11.96 1.02
C THR A 25 -7.68 10.98 -0.11
N TYR A 26 -7.40 9.69 0.09
CA TYR A 26 -7.64 8.63 -0.89
C TYR A 26 -9.14 8.30 -1.08
N ASP A 27 -10.01 8.72 -0.17
CA ASP A 27 -11.46 8.57 -0.28
C ASP A 27 -12.10 9.67 -1.18
N ASN A 28 -11.37 10.73 -1.51
CA ASN A 28 -11.89 11.83 -2.32
C ASN A 28 -11.83 11.52 -3.83
N ALA A 29 -12.95 11.05 -4.41
CA ALA A 29 -13.07 10.73 -5.83
C ALA A 29 -12.72 11.90 -6.79
N ASN A 30 -12.85 13.16 -6.34
CA ASN A 30 -12.55 14.35 -7.14
C ASN A 30 -11.10 14.83 -7.00
N GLN A 31 -10.30 14.20 -6.13
CA GLN A 31 -8.89 14.53 -5.97
C GLN A 31 -8.13 14.26 -7.26
N SER A 32 -7.29 15.21 -7.68
CA SER A 32 -6.53 15.10 -8.93
C SER A 32 -5.37 14.11 -8.80
N LEU A 33 -5.14 13.29 -9.82
CA LEU A 33 -3.96 12.43 -9.88
C LEU A 33 -2.64 13.22 -10.01
N SER A 34 -2.68 14.52 -10.31
CA SER A 34 -1.48 15.37 -10.33
C SER A 34 -0.84 15.56 -8.95
N THR A 35 -1.53 15.20 -7.86
CA THR A 35 -1.04 15.41 -6.49
C THR A 35 -0.29 14.22 -5.90
N VAL A 36 -0.09 13.13 -6.66
CA VAL A 36 0.56 11.90 -6.18
C VAL A 36 1.76 11.51 -7.04
N ALA A 37 2.66 10.70 -6.50
CA ALA A 37 3.91 10.31 -7.18
C ALA A 37 3.70 9.56 -8.50
N CYS A 38 2.62 8.80 -8.65
CA CYS A 38 2.26 8.08 -9.89
C CYS A 38 1.45 8.95 -10.88
N SER A 39 1.59 10.27 -10.83
CA SER A 39 0.87 11.26 -11.63
C SER A 39 1.16 11.16 -13.14
N ASP A 40 2.26 11.77 -13.61
CA ASP A 40 2.64 11.85 -15.03
C ASP A 40 3.95 11.08 -15.34
N GLY A 41 4.56 11.35 -16.49
CA GLY A 41 5.70 10.56 -17.00
C GLY A 41 5.27 9.28 -17.73
N VAL A 42 6.25 8.51 -18.22
CA VAL A 42 6.00 7.32 -19.06
C VAL A 42 5.19 6.23 -18.34
N ASN A 43 5.29 6.16 -17.01
CA ASN A 43 4.55 5.20 -16.18
C ASN A 43 3.30 5.81 -15.51
N GLY A 44 3.13 7.13 -15.58
CA GLY A 44 2.11 7.90 -14.87
C GLY A 44 0.68 7.57 -15.28
N LEU A 45 -0.23 7.68 -14.32
CA LEU A 45 -1.65 7.39 -14.49
C LEU A 45 -2.35 8.45 -15.36
N LEU A 46 -1.90 9.71 -15.32
CA LEU A 46 -2.36 10.76 -16.23
C LEU A 46 -2.02 10.43 -17.69
N THR A 47 -0.80 9.94 -17.95
CA THR A 47 -0.35 9.50 -19.27
C THR A 47 -1.16 8.29 -19.78
N LYS A 48 -1.69 7.48 -18.87
CA LYS A 48 -2.56 6.32 -19.16
C LYS A 48 -4.04 6.69 -19.33
N GLY A 49 -4.40 7.98 -19.26
CA GLY A 49 -5.75 8.48 -19.56
C GLY A 49 -6.66 8.66 -18.34
N PHE A 50 -6.14 8.47 -17.13
CA PHE A 50 -6.87 8.77 -15.89
C PHE A 50 -6.74 10.25 -15.53
N THR A 51 -7.63 10.77 -14.66
CA THR A 51 -7.67 12.20 -14.32
C THR A 51 -7.76 12.44 -12.81
N THR A 52 -8.72 11.80 -12.16
CA THR A 52 -8.96 11.88 -10.70
C THR A 52 -8.83 10.52 -10.04
N PHE A 53 -8.80 10.49 -8.71
CA PHE A 53 -8.81 9.24 -7.94
C PHE A 53 -10.01 8.37 -8.32
N GLY A 54 -11.20 8.96 -8.45
CA GLY A 54 -12.43 8.25 -8.86
C GLY A 54 -12.43 7.72 -10.29
N SER A 55 -11.48 8.13 -11.14
CA SER A 55 -11.36 7.59 -12.50
C SER A 55 -10.61 6.25 -12.54
N LEU A 56 -9.97 5.84 -11.45
CA LEU A 56 -9.22 4.59 -11.39
C LEU A 56 -10.17 3.38 -11.27
N PRO A 57 -9.91 2.28 -12.00
CA PRO A 57 -10.81 1.13 -12.05
C PRO A 57 -10.93 0.39 -10.71
N THR A 58 -10.01 0.62 -9.78
CA THR A 58 -9.98 0.02 -8.44
C THR A 58 -10.47 0.97 -7.35
N PHE A 59 -10.77 2.23 -7.65
CA PHE A 59 -11.27 3.18 -6.66
C PHE A 59 -12.51 2.59 -5.92
N PRO A 60 -12.58 2.69 -4.58
CA PRO A 60 -11.71 3.43 -3.66
C PRO A 60 -10.51 2.63 -3.11
N ASN A 61 -10.20 1.45 -3.65
CA ASN A 61 -9.05 0.63 -3.25
C ASN A 61 -7.74 1.18 -3.84
N ILE A 62 -7.31 2.33 -3.33
CA ILE A 62 -6.10 3.07 -3.73
C ILE A 62 -5.34 3.52 -2.47
N GLY A 63 -4.03 3.76 -2.60
CA GLY A 63 -3.20 4.22 -1.47
C GLY A 63 -1.73 4.42 -1.82
N GLY A 64 -0.89 4.71 -0.82
CA GLY A 64 0.56 4.65 -0.91
C GLY A 64 1.11 3.29 -0.48
N ALA A 65 2.24 2.90 -1.07
CA ALA A 65 2.95 1.66 -0.69
C ALA A 65 4.47 1.90 -0.63
N SER A 66 5.15 1.16 0.24
CA SER A 66 6.61 1.17 0.38
C SER A 66 7.35 0.79 -0.92
N ALA A 67 6.68 0.05 -1.82
CA ALA A 67 7.18 -0.29 -3.15
C ALA A 67 7.26 0.91 -4.12
N VAL A 68 6.52 1.99 -3.86
CA VAL A 68 6.57 3.24 -4.62
C VAL A 68 7.66 4.13 -4.02
N THR A 69 8.85 4.11 -4.63
CA THR A 69 10.04 4.79 -4.08
C THR A 69 10.19 6.24 -4.55
N GLY A 70 9.29 6.73 -5.41
CA GLY A 70 9.30 8.10 -5.90
C GLY A 70 8.47 8.29 -7.17
N PHE A 71 8.60 9.49 -7.73
CA PHE A 71 7.91 9.89 -8.97
C PHE A 71 8.19 8.92 -10.14
N ASN A 72 7.16 8.60 -10.92
CA ASN A 72 7.24 7.70 -12.09
C ASN A 72 7.72 6.27 -11.75
N SER A 73 7.45 5.79 -10.52
CA SER A 73 7.79 4.43 -10.09
C SER A 73 7.25 3.36 -11.07
N PRO A 74 8.05 2.36 -11.47
CA PRO A 74 7.58 1.25 -12.29
C PRO A 74 6.80 0.20 -11.47
N ASN A 75 6.89 0.25 -10.14
CA ASN A 75 6.35 -0.77 -9.25
C ASN A 75 4.99 -0.31 -8.70
N TRP A 76 3.91 -0.85 -9.27
CA TRP A 76 2.57 -0.84 -8.71
C TRP A 76 2.19 -2.30 -8.45
N ASP A 77 1.93 -2.68 -7.19
CA ASP A 77 1.66 -4.07 -6.79
C ASP A 77 0.18 -4.26 -6.43
N SER A 78 -0.35 -5.46 -6.68
CA SER A 78 -1.72 -5.87 -6.37
C SER A 78 -1.71 -7.25 -5.69
N THR A 79 -1.96 -7.32 -4.38
CA THR A 79 -2.13 -8.59 -3.64
C THR A 79 -3.58 -8.76 -3.13
N THR A 80 -3.87 -9.72 -2.23
CA THR A 80 -5.20 -10.33 -1.96
C THR A 80 -6.33 -9.41 -1.44
N LEU A 81 -6.09 -8.11 -1.36
CA LEU A 81 -7.05 -7.05 -1.61
C LEU A 81 -6.31 -6.12 -2.58
N SER A 82 -6.74 -6.03 -3.85
CA SER A 82 -5.98 -5.32 -4.87
C SER A 82 -6.05 -3.81 -4.61
N ILE A 83 -5.10 -3.33 -3.82
CA ILE A 83 -4.89 -1.92 -3.55
C ILE A 83 -3.93 -1.40 -4.61
N LEU A 84 -4.37 -0.42 -5.39
CA LEU A 84 -3.49 0.24 -6.35
C LEU A 84 -2.64 1.30 -5.64
N ALA A 85 -1.33 1.05 -5.58
CA ALA A 85 -0.36 2.01 -5.04
C ALA A 85 -0.15 3.19 -6.00
N ILE A 86 -0.53 4.39 -5.59
CA ILE A 86 -0.45 5.63 -6.38
C ILE A 86 0.50 6.68 -5.79
N ASP A 87 0.97 6.50 -4.55
CA ASP A 87 1.83 7.46 -3.86
C ASP A 87 2.91 6.80 -2.97
N VAL A 88 3.84 7.60 -2.46
CA VAL A 88 4.87 7.17 -1.50
C VAL A 88 4.25 6.98 -0.11
N GLY A 89 4.58 5.88 0.58
CA GLY A 89 4.11 5.61 1.94
C GLY A 89 5.13 4.86 2.79
N SER A 90 5.07 5.03 4.11
CA SER A 90 5.77 4.16 5.06
C SER A 90 4.90 2.93 5.33
N GLY A 91 5.19 1.85 4.59
CA GLY A 91 4.31 0.70 4.50
C GLY A 91 3.13 0.94 3.56
N PHE A 92 1.94 0.42 3.87
CA PHE A 92 0.71 0.65 3.11
C PHE A 92 -0.15 1.72 3.80
N VAL A 93 -0.42 2.82 3.12
CA VAL A 93 -1.34 3.87 3.59
C VAL A 93 -2.48 3.98 2.59
N VAL A 94 -3.66 3.46 2.93
CA VAL A 94 -4.77 3.26 1.98
C VAL A 94 -5.95 4.18 2.28
N SER A 95 -7.04 4.12 1.49
CA SER A 95 -8.29 4.77 1.90
C SER A 95 -8.88 4.12 3.15
N GLN A 96 -9.69 4.88 3.93
CA GLN A 96 -10.32 4.29 5.12
C GLN A 96 -11.25 3.14 4.70
N GLU A 97 -11.99 3.32 3.59
CA GLU A 97 -12.89 2.29 3.07
C GLU A 97 -12.14 1.00 2.67
N ALA A 98 -10.94 1.11 2.08
CA ALA A 98 -10.13 -0.08 1.78
C ALA A 98 -9.68 -0.81 3.06
N MET A 99 -9.34 -0.07 4.11
CA MET A 99 -8.97 -0.66 5.41
C MET A 99 -10.18 -1.24 6.14
N ASP A 100 -11.35 -0.60 6.05
CA ASP A 100 -12.62 -1.09 6.60
C ASP A 100 -13.04 -2.40 5.90
N ASN A 101 -12.91 -2.48 4.56
CA ASN A 101 -13.14 -3.71 3.79
C ASN A 101 -12.21 -4.86 4.21
N LEU A 102 -10.95 -4.56 4.56
CA LEU A 102 -10.00 -5.57 5.03
C LEU A 102 -10.27 -6.01 6.49
N THR A 103 -10.81 -5.10 7.29
CA THR A 103 -10.91 -5.28 8.75
C THR A 103 -12.34 -5.50 9.25
N ASN A 104 -13.32 -5.62 8.35
CA ASN A 104 -14.76 -5.69 8.65
C ASN A 104 -15.24 -4.47 9.44
N ASP A 105 -15.04 -3.27 8.88
CA ASP A 105 -15.45 -1.97 9.44
C ASP A 105 -14.73 -1.59 10.76
N ASN A 106 -13.50 -2.07 10.96
CA ASN A 106 -12.71 -1.80 12.16
C ASN A 106 -11.48 -0.92 11.89
N ALA A 107 -11.40 -0.18 10.78
CA ALA A 107 -10.19 0.57 10.42
C ALA A 107 -9.77 1.54 11.54
N VAL A 108 -10.72 2.31 12.07
CA VAL A 108 -10.47 3.29 13.15
C VAL A 108 -10.01 2.60 14.44
N ALA A 109 -10.56 1.43 14.77
CA ALA A 109 -10.22 0.70 15.99
C ALA A 109 -8.84 0.02 15.91
N LEU A 110 -8.37 -0.27 14.69
CA LEU A 110 -7.11 -0.95 14.42
C LEU A 110 -6.00 -0.01 13.95
N GLU A 111 -6.29 1.28 13.81
CA GLU A 111 -5.29 2.26 13.45
C GLU A 111 -4.17 2.28 14.51
N LEU A 112 -2.96 1.92 14.09
CA LEU A 112 -1.80 1.88 14.96
C LEU A 112 -1.32 3.30 15.29
N VAL A 113 -1.98 4.08 16.15
CA VAL A 113 -1.49 5.41 16.56
C VAL A 113 0.00 5.35 16.87
N HIS A 114 0.83 5.96 16.02
CA HIS A 114 2.25 6.15 16.29
C HIS A 114 2.34 7.59 16.77
N ASP A 115 2.44 7.77 18.09
CA ASP A 115 2.85 9.03 18.71
C ASP A 115 4.25 9.43 18.20
#